data_AF-A0A970FPB3-F1
#
_entry.id   AF-A0A970FPB3-F1
#
_cell.length_a   1.000
_cell.length_b   1.000
_cell.length_c   1.000
_cell.angle_alpha   90.00
_cell.angle_beta   90.00
_cell.angle_gamma   90.00
#
_symmetry.space_group_name_H-M   'P 1'
#
loop_
_entity.id
_entity.type
_entity.pdbx_description
1 polymer ?
#
loop_
_entity_poly.entity_id
_entity_poly.type
_entity_poly.pdbx_seq_one_letter_code
_entity_poly.pdbx_strand_id
1 'polypeptide(L)'
;MTVNGLGYINPLDTISSSKAKIDETSFESVLKKAYDENDKKKLKEACDQFEALMLQMLFKQMKATVPEGGLIEKSNARSIFEDMLDETLMQQASNRGVGLSDMMYKHLSSKLDRMYNTQSGEITETENTNNFDGETDGVDPVEE
;
A
#
# COMPACT_ATOMS: atom_id res chain seq x y z
N MET A 1 -29.66 -36.96 -9.73
CA MET A 1 -28.38 -36.56 -9.09
C MET A 1 -28.49 -35.09 -8.74
N THR A 2 -28.40 -34.75 -7.46
CA THR A 2 -28.40 -33.35 -6.99
C THR A 2 -26.95 -32.87 -6.90
N VAL A 3 -26.62 -31.80 -7.61
CA VAL A 3 -25.30 -31.16 -7.57
C VAL A 3 -25.18 -30.31 -6.31
N ASN A 4 -24.92 -30.97 -5.17
CA ASN A 4 -24.51 -30.31 -3.94
C ASN A 4 -22.99 -30.09 -4.01
N GLY A 5 -22.55 -28.96 -4.54
CA GLY A 5 -21.11 -28.70 -4.67
C GLY A 5 -20.69 -27.27 -4.95
N LEU A 6 -21.62 -26.35 -5.20
CA LEU A 6 -21.32 -24.93 -5.23
C LEU A 6 -21.54 -24.35 -3.83
N GLY A 7 -20.57 -24.60 -2.95
CA GLY A 7 -20.44 -23.81 -1.74
C GLY A 7 -20.18 -22.37 -2.15
N TYR A 8 -21.06 -21.46 -1.74
CA TYR A 8 -20.86 -20.02 -1.89
C TYR A 8 -19.64 -19.62 -1.06
N ILE A 9 -18.45 -19.64 -1.68
CA ILE A 9 -17.28 -18.99 -1.10
C ILE A 9 -17.46 -17.50 -1.25
N ASN A 10 -17.93 -16.83 -0.19
CA ASN A 10 -17.90 -15.38 -0.15
C ASN A 10 -16.41 -14.97 -0.11
N PRO A 11 -15.89 -14.25 -1.10
CA PRO A 11 -14.51 -13.76 -1.05
C PRO A 11 -14.26 -12.90 0.20
N LEU A 12 -15.31 -12.30 0.76
CA LEU A 12 -15.29 -11.55 2.00
C LEU A 12 -14.96 -12.41 3.24
N ASP A 13 -15.36 -13.69 3.26
CA ASP A 13 -15.08 -14.63 4.35
C ASP A 13 -13.63 -15.14 4.28
N THR A 14 -13.11 -15.36 3.07
CA THR A 14 -11.70 -15.70 2.82
C THR A 14 -10.76 -14.53 3.15
N ILE A 15 -11.19 -13.29 2.88
CA ILE A 15 -10.46 -12.08 3.26
C ILE A 15 -10.49 -11.88 4.79
N SER A 16 -11.62 -12.15 5.45
CA SER A 16 -11.73 -12.01 6.91
C SER A 16 -10.87 -13.02 7.68
N SER A 17 -10.74 -14.25 7.15
CA SER A 17 -9.87 -15.27 7.75
C SER A 17 -8.37 -15.05 7.46
N SER A 18 -8.02 -14.34 6.38
CA SER A 18 -6.66 -13.87 6.11
C SER A 18 -6.31 -12.52 6.78
N LYS A 19 -7.32 -11.74 7.20
CA LYS A 19 -7.16 -10.52 8.01
C LYS A 19 -6.40 -10.77 9.32
N ALA A 20 -6.50 -11.99 9.87
CA ALA A 20 -5.79 -12.36 11.09
C ALA A 20 -4.29 -12.60 10.91
N LYS A 21 -3.76 -12.65 9.68
CA LYS A 21 -2.34 -12.98 9.39
C LYS A 21 -1.55 -11.86 8.71
N ILE A 22 -2.20 -10.75 8.37
CA ILE A 22 -1.55 -9.52 7.92
C ILE A 22 -1.72 -8.56 9.09
N ASP A 23 -0.61 -8.23 9.74
CA ASP A 23 -0.56 -7.22 10.79
C ASP A 23 -0.96 -5.86 10.19
N GLU A 24 -2.26 -5.57 10.24
CA GLU A 24 -2.91 -4.37 9.68
C GLU A 24 -2.24 -3.09 10.25
N THR A 25 -1.78 -3.17 11.51
CA THR A 25 -0.98 -2.15 12.19
C THR A 25 0.43 -1.99 11.63
N SER A 26 1.08 -3.07 11.18
CA SER A 26 2.38 -3.00 10.50
C SER A 26 2.26 -2.33 9.13
N PHE A 27 1.24 -2.68 8.35
CA PHE A 27 1.05 -2.06 7.04
C PHE A 27 0.69 -0.57 7.15
N GLU A 28 -0.26 -0.19 8.00
CA GLU A 28 -0.65 1.21 8.20
C GLU A 28 0.51 2.07 8.72
N SER A 29 1.29 1.56 9.67
CA SER A 29 2.46 2.29 10.20
C SER A 29 3.56 2.45 9.17
N VAL A 30 3.82 1.44 8.33
CA VAL A 30 4.76 1.54 7.21
C VAL A 30 4.30 2.57 6.18
N LEU A 31 3.00 2.59 5.84
CA LEU A 31 2.43 3.58 4.92
C LEU A 31 2.55 5.01 5.46
N LYS A 32 2.19 5.20 6.73
CA LYS A 32 2.26 6.52 7.39
C LYS A 32 3.71 7.01 7.47
N LYS A 33 4.63 6.16 7.92
CA LYS A 33 6.06 6.49 8.02
C LYS A 33 6.67 6.79 6.65
N ALA A 34 6.36 5.99 5.63
CA ALA A 34 6.83 6.24 4.26
C ALA A 34 6.35 7.59 3.73
N TYR A 35 5.12 8.00 4.07
CA TYR A 35 4.59 9.28 3.63
C TYR A 35 5.11 10.48 4.46
N ASP A 36 5.23 10.34 5.79
CA ASP A 36 5.81 11.34 6.68
C ASP A 36 7.29 11.63 6.32
N GLU A 37 8.05 10.60 5.95
CA GLU A 37 9.43 10.73 5.45
C GLU A 37 9.50 11.25 4.00
N ASN A 38 8.37 11.56 3.34
CA ASN A 38 8.27 11.83 1.90
C ASN A 38 8.88 10.73 1.01
N ASP A 39 8.96 9.51 1.53
CA ASP A 39 9.50 8.35 0.86
C ASP A 39 8.45 7.67 -0.02
N LYS A 40 8.10 8.40 -1.08
CA LYS A 40 7.23 7.93 -2.18
C LYS A 40 7.75 6.61 -2.79
N LYS A 41 9.06 6.36 -2.69
CA LYS A 41 9.69 5.14 -3.18
C LYS A 41 9.35 3.92 -2.31
N LYS A 42 9.45 4.03 -0.98
CA LYS A 42 8.99 2.97 -0.05
C LYS A 42 7.51 2.66 -0.21
N LEU A 43 6.67 3.70 -0.40
CA LEU A 43 5.24 3.51 -0.64
C LEU A 43 4.98 2.70 -1.92
N LYS A 44 5.71 3.02 -3.00
CA LYS A 44 5.63 2.27 -4.26
C LYS A 44 6.11 0.83 -4.11
N GLU A 45 7.23 0.62 -3.42
CA GLU A 45 7.78 -0.72 -3.15
C GLU A 45 6.79 -1.60 -2.36
N ALA A 46 6.13 -1.05 -1.35
CA ALA A 46 5.09 -1.76 -0.60
C ALA A 46 3.89 -2.15 -1.50
N CYS A 47 3.50 -1.26 -2.44
CA CYS A 47 2.46 -1.57 -3.41
C CYS A 47 2.88 -2.68 -4.39
N ASP A 48 4.14 -2.70 -4.81
CA ASP A 48 4.69 -3.72 -5.71
C ASP A 48 4.73 -5.10 -5.02
N GLN A 49 5.14 -5.15 -3.75
CA GLN A 49 5.11 -6.38 -2.95
C GLN A 49 3.69 -6.91 -2.75
N PHE A 50 2.72 -6.02 -2.55
CA PHE A 50 1.31 -6.40 -2.45
C PHE A 50 0.78 -6.99 -3.77
N GLU A 51 1.13 -6.37 -4.92
CA GLU A 51 0.76 -6.91 -6.23
C GLU A 51 1.32 -8.32 -6.46
N ALA A 52 2.56 -8.58 -6.04
CA ALA A 52 3.17 -9.91 -6.13
C ALA A 52 2.39 -10.97 -5.34
N LEU A 53 2.00 -10.66 -4.09
CA LEU A 53 1.19 -11.55 -3.25
C LEU A 53 -0.19 -11.81 -3.85
N MET A 54 -0.83 -10.76 -4.36
CA MET A 54 -2.14 -10.89 -4.99
C MET A 54 -2.05 -11.74 -6.27
N LEU A 55 -1.02 -11.55 -7.09
CA LEU A 55 -0.79 -12.34 -8.30
C LEU A 55 -0.60 -13.82 -7.97
N GLN A 56 0.17 -14.12 -6.92
CA GLN A 56 0.34 -15.49 -6.43
C GLN A 56 -1.00 -16.10 -5.98
N MET A 57 -1.81 -15.35 -5.25
CA MET A 57 -3.13 -15.81 -4.82
C MET A 57 -4.05 -16.05 -6.03
N LEU A 58 -4.09 -15.12 -6.98
CA LEU A 58 -4.88 -15.24 -8.20
C LEU A 58 -4.47 -16.49 -9.00
N PHE A 59 -3.18 -16.72 -9.18
CA PHE A 59 -2.66 -17.89 -9.88
C PHE A 59 -3.04 -19.20 -9.18
N LYS A 60 -2.96 -19.25 -7.85
CA LYS A 60 -3.43 -20.40 -7.07
C LYS A 60 -4.92 -20.65 -7.27
N GLN A 61 -5.75 -19.60 -7.27
CA GLN A 61 -7.18 -19.74 -7.55
C GLN A 61 -7.45 -20.23 -8.98
N MET A 62 -6.70 -19.73 -9.97
CA MET A 62 -6.80 -20.22 -11.35
C MET A 62 -6.47 -21.72 -11.43
N LYS A 63 -5.39 -22.19 -10.79
CA LYS A 63 -5.06 -23.62 -10.73
C LYS A 63 -6.15 -24.44 -10.04
N ALA A 64 -6.75 -23.92 -8.96
CA ALA A 64 -7.83 -24.59 -8.25
C ALA A 64 -9.10 -24.81 -9.09
N THR A 65 -9.31 -24.03 -10.17
CA THR A 65 -10.42 -24.24 -11.10
C THR A 65 -10.20 -25.37 -12.10
N VAL A 66 -8.97 -25.87 -12.23
CA VAL A 66 -8.65 -27.01 -13.09
C VAL A 66 -9.01 -28.29 -12.34
N PRO A 67 -9.94 -29.12 -12.85
CA PRO A 67 -10.32 -30.37 -12.20
C PRO A 67 -9.12 -31.28 -12.03
N GLU A 68 -8.91 -31.79 -10.82
CA GLU A 68 -7.93 -32.84 -10.57
C GLU A 68 -8.50 -34.16 -11.10
N GLY A 69 -8.09 -34.56 -12.30
CA GLY A 69 -8.68 -35.73 -12.95
C GLY A 69 -7.96 -36.10 -14.24
N GLY A 70 -6.88 -36.87 -14.11
CA GLY A 70 -6.22 -37.56 -15.21
C GLY A 70 -5.99 -39.02 -14.85
N LEU A 71 -5.56 -39.84 -15.82
CA LEU A 71 -5.20 -41.25 -15.62
C LEU A 71 -4.02 -41.48 -14.65
N ILE A 72 -3.38 -40.40 -14.16
CA ILE A 72 -2.22 -40.42 -13.28
C ILE A 72 -2.58 -39.69 -11.99
N GLU A 73 -2.46 -40.37 -10.86
CA GLU A 73 -2.64 -39.77 -9.53
C GLU A 73 -1.54 -38.74 -9.23
N LYS A 74 -1.92 -37.61 -8.61
CA LYS A 74 -0.95 -36.64 -8.10
C LYS A 74 -0.20 -37.25 -6.92
N SER A 75 1.12 -37.33 -7.02
CA SER A 75 1.98 -37.70 -5.89
C SER A 75 2.30 -36.48 -5.02
N ASN A 76 2.51 -36.70 -3.72
CA ASN A 76 2.94 -35.63 -2.80
C ASN A 76 4.24 -34.95 -3.26
N ALA A 77 5.19 -35.74 -3.76
CA ALA A 77 6.44 -35.20 -4.31
C ALA A 77 6.17 -34.24 -5.47
N ARG A 78 5.27 -34.60 -6.38
CA ARG A 78 4.89 -33.74 -7.51
C ARG A 78 4.25 -32.43 -7.04
N SER A 79 3.37 -32.46 -6.04
CA SER A 79 2.76 -31.24 -5.48
C SER A 79 3.83 -30.27 -4.98
N ILE A 80 4.82 -30.76 -4.24
CA ILE A 80 5.90 -29.92 -3.71
C ILE A 80 6.72 -29.28 -4.84
N PHE A 81 7.06 -30.04 -5.88
CA PHE A 81 7.77 -29.49 -7.04
C PHE A 81 6.93 -28.48 -7.82
N GLU A 82 5.63 -28.72 -7.96
CA GLU A 82 4.70 -27.77 -8.59
C GLU A 82 4.59 -26.49 -7.78
N ASP A 83 4.53 -26.55 -6.44
CA ASP A 83 4.48 -25.36 -5.59
C ASP A 83 5.77 -24.52 -5.70
N MET A 84 6.94 -25.17 -5.72
CA MET A 84 8.22 -24.48 -5.92
C MET A 84 8.30 -23.83 -7.31
N LEU A 85 7.82 -24.54 -8.33
CA LEU A 85 7.75 -24.01 -9.69
C LEU A 85 6.83 -22.78 -9.75
N ASP A 86 5.64 -22.88 -9.15
CA ASP A 86 4.67 -21.80 -9.08
C ASP A 86 5.28 -20.56 -8.41
N GLU A 87 6.02 -20.74 -7.30
CA GLU A 87 6.68 -19.63 -6.60
C GLU A 87 7.68 -18.90 -7.50
N THR A 88 8.56 -19.64 -8.19
CA THR A 88 9.54 -19.04 -9.11
C THR A 88 8.87 -18.33 -10.29
N LEU A 89 7.81 -18.93 -10.84
CA LEU A 89 7.06 -18.35 -11.94
C LEU A 89 6.36 -17.05 -11.51
N MET A 90 5.79 -17.03 -10.31
CA MET A 90 5.11 -15.84 -9.78
C MET A 90 6.09 -14.73 -9.43
N GLN A 91 7.28 -15.04 -8.90
CA GLN A 91 8.35 -14.06 -8.70
C GLN A 91 8.82 -13.42 -10.02
N GLN A 92 8.91 -14.19 -11.10
CA GLN A 92 9.24 -13.64 -12.42
C GLN A 92 8.09 -12.83 -13.01
N ALA A 93 6.85 -13.28 -12.83
CA ALA A 93 5.67 -12.59 -13.32
C ALA A 93 5.42 -11.26 -12.59
N SER A 94 5.70 -11.18 -11.28
CA SER A 94 5.56 -9.95 -10.49
C SER A 94 6.50 -8.85 -10.97
N ASN A 95 7.68 -9.18 -11.51
CA ASN A 95 8.60 -8.18 -12.08
C ASN A 95 8.03 -7.49 -13.32
N ARG A 96 7.16 -8.18 -14.08
CA ARG A 96 6.46 -7.59 -15.22
C ARG A 96 5.25 -6.79 -14.76
N GLY A 97 4.58 -7.26 -13.71
CA GLY A 97 3.38 -6.64 -13.14
C GLY A 97 2.16 -6.71 -14.06
N VAL A 98 0.99 -6.46 -13.47
CA VAL A 98 -0.28 -6.21 -14.17
C VAL A 98 -0.70 -4.74 -14.09
N GLY A 99 0.06 -3.93 -13.33
CA GLY A 99 -0.17 -2.49 -13.16
C GLY A 99 -1.10 -2.17 -11.98
N LEU A 100 -1.40 -3.14 -11.12
CA LEU A 100 -2.26 -2.91 -9.96
C LEU A 100 -1.54 -2.07 -8.90
N SER A 101 -0.24 -2.30 -8.69
CA SER A 101 0.56 -1.50 -7.75
C SER A 101 0.54 -0.02 -8.10
N ASP A 102 0.56 0.34 -9.38
CA ASP A 102 0.48 1.73 -9.85
C ASP A 102 -0.87 2.37 -9.52
N MET A 103 -1.96 1.62 -9.72
CA MET A 103 -3.30 2.08 -9.36
C MET A 103 -3.43 2.27 -7.85
N MET A 104 -2.97 1.30 -7.06
CA MET A 104 -2.94 1.37 -5.60
C MET A 104 -2.11 2.55 -5.11
N TYR A 105 -0.91 2.72 -5.66
CA TYR A 105 -0.02 3.83 -5.33
C TYR A 105 -0.71 5.17 -5.59
N LYS A 106 -1.33 5.37 -6.76
CA LYS A 106 -2.06 6.61 -7.09
C LYS A 106 -3.20 6.89 -6.12
N HIS A 107 -3.97 5.86 -5.75
CA HIS A 107 -5.08 6.01 -4.81
C HIS A 107 -4.59 6.34 -3.39
N LEU A 108 -3.57 5.62 -2.90
CA LEU A 108 -3.00 5.85 -1.58
C LEU A 108 -2.30 7.20 -1.49
N SER A 109 -1.46 7.55 -2.48
CA SER A 109 -0.75 8.83 -2.51
C SER A 109 -1.73 9.99 -2.52
N SER A 110 -2.77 9.95 -3.37
CA SER A 110 -3.77 11.01 -3.44
C SER A 110 -4.56 11.18 -2.14
N LYS A 111 -4.83 10.07 -1.42
CA LYS A 111 -5.51 10.10 -0.13
C LYS A 111 -4.60 10.64 0.97
N LEU A 112 -3.35 10.21 1.01
CA LEU A 112 -2.33 10.67 1.96
C LEU A 112 -2.02 12.16 1.75
N ASP A 113 -1.85 12.61 0.50
CA ASP A 113 -1.70 14.02 0.12
C ASP A 113 -2.85 14.87 0.68
N ARG A 114 -4.10 14.42 0.53
CA ARG A 114 -5.27 15.11 1.10
C ARG A 114 -5.24 15.16 2.62
N MET A 115 -4.93 14.05 3.29
CA MET A 115 -4.90 14.00 4.76
C MET A 115 -3.80 14.89 5.34
N TYR A 116 -2.62 14.94 4.71
CA TYR A 116 -1.50 15.74 5.18
C TYR A 116 -1.69 17.24 4.94
N ASN A 117 -2.23 17.64 3.78
CA ASN A 117 -2.59 19.05 3.51
C ASN A 117 -3.70 19.58 4.43
N THR A 118 -4.52 18.71 5.03
CA THR A 118 -5.50 19.11 6.05
C THR A 118 -4.86 19.41 7.41
N GLN A 119 -3.66 18.87 7.72
CA GLN A 119 -2.95 19.14 8.98
C GLN A 119 -1.97 20.32 8.91
N SER A 120 -1.49 20.70 7.72
CA SER A 120 -0.54 21.81 7.55
C SER A 120 -1.19 23.19 7.40
N GLY A 121 -2.53 23.27 7.41
CA GLY A 121 -3.29 24.51 7.24
C GLY A 121 -3.62 25.29 8.52
N GLU A 122 -3.15 24.85 9.70
CA GLU A 122 -3.50 25.46 11.00
C GLU A 122 -2.27 26.06 11.72
N ILE A 123 -1.39 26.76 11.01
CA ILE A 123 -0.34 27.63 11.59
C ILE A 123 0.21 28.59 10.53
N THR A 124 -0.56 29.58 10.08
CA THR A 124 -0.01 30.86 9.57
C THR A 124 -1.11 31.93 9.49
N GLU A 125 -1.69 32.33 10.61
CA GLU A 125 -2.26 33.69 10.75
C GLU A 125 -1.93 34.18 12.17
N THR A 126 -1.49 35.44 12.27
CA THR A 126 -1.00 36.20 13.46
C THR A 126 0.46 35.92 13.89
N GLU A 127 1.42 36.83 13.90
CA GLU A 127 1.51 38.27 13.57
C GLU A 127 2.98 38.57 13.19
N ASN A 128 3.23 39.38 12.16
CA ASN A 128 4.51 40.09 12.06
C ASN A 128 4.37 41.35 11.18
N THR A 129 4.27 42.51 11.84
CA THR A 129 4.82 43.83 11.46
C THR A 129 4.45 44.76 12.63
N ASN A 130 5.32 45.25 13.50
CA ASN A 130 6.45 46.14 13.22
C ASN A 130 7.31 46.28 14.48
N ASN A 131 8.62 46.08 14.36
CA ASN A 131 9.61 46.78 15.18
C ASN A 131 10.83 47.01 14.27
N PHE A 132 10.93 48.22 13.71
CA PHE A 132 12.13 48.70 13.05
C PHE A 132 12.67 49.83 13.92
N ASP A 133 13.64 49.45 14.74
CA ASP A 133 14.37 50.35 15.62
C ASP A 133 15.36 51.13 14.75
N GLY A 134 15.18 52.45 14.67
CA GLY A 134 16.03 53.36 13.93
C GLY A 134 16.38 54.57 14.79
N GLU A 135 17.33 54.39 15.69
CA GLU A 135 18.00 55.47 16.41
C GLU A 135 19.14 56.02 15.54
N THR A 136 19.06 57.29 15.15
CA THR A 136 20.23 58.19 15.09
C THR A 136 19.78 59.66 15.23
N ASP A 137 20.26 60.27 16.32
CA ASP A 137 20.84 61.61 16.43
C ASP A 137 20.18 62.84 15.78
N GLY A 138 19.80 63.77 16.66
CA GLY A 138 20.34 65.13 16.60
C GLY A 138 19.37 66.23 16.15
N VAL A 139 19.03 67.10 17.09
CA VAL A 139 19.08 68.58 17.05
C VAL A 139 17.97 69.13 17.96
N ASP A 140 18.33 69.40 19.22
CA ASP A 140 17.87 70.63 19.89
C ASP A 140 18.73 71.78 19.35
N PRO A 141 18.28 73.06 19.27
CA PRO A 141 17.42 73.72 20.25
C PRO A 141 16.36 74.68 19.64
N VAL A 142 15.52 75.31 20.47
CA VAL A 142 15.43 76.78 20.67
C VAL A 142 14.20 77.12 21.54
N GLU A 143 14.49 77.98 22.51
CA GLU A 143 13.67 78.68 23.51
C GLU A 143 12.36 79.29 22.99
N GLU A 144 11.26 79.19 23.77
CA GLU A 144 10.68 80.29 24.58
C GLU A 144 9.63 79.74 25.57
#